data_AF-A0A932V8M2-F1
#
_entry.id   AF-A0A932V8M2-F1
#
_cell.length_a   1.000
_cell.length_b   1.000
_cell.length_c   1.000
_cell.angle_alpha   90.00
_cell.angle_beta   90.00
_cell.angle_gamma   90.00
#
_symmetry.space_group_name_H-M   'P 1'
#
loop_
_entity.id
_entity.type
_entity.pdbx_description
1 polymer ?
#
loop_
_entity_poly.entity_id
_entity_poly.type
_entity_poly.pdbx_seq_one_letter_code
_entity_poly.pdbx_strand_id
1 'polypeptide(L)' 'MNSVLSVQNLSIEYSARRGRVQAIRNVSFDVQRGEALALIGESGSGKTTLGLGVVQ' A
#
# COMPACT_ATOMS: atom_id res chain seq x y z
N MET A 1 15.61 8.74 14.84
CA MET A 1 15.29 8.02 13.61
C MET A 1 14.31 8.88 12.84
N ASN A 2 14.63 9.26 11.60
CA ASN A 2 13.88 10.25 10.81
C ASN A 2 13.26 9.54 9.60
N SER A 3 12.03 9.05 9.77
CA SER A 3 11.26 8.42 8.70
C SER A 3 10.97 9.46 7.62
N VAL A 4 11.21 9.10 6.36
CA VAL A 4 10.90 9.95 5.18
C VAL A 4 9.54 9.62 4.58
N LEU A 5 8.97 8.46 4.93
CA LEU A 5 7.62 8.05 4.58
C LEU A 5 7.04 7.22 5.73
N SER A 6 5.86 7.60 6.24
CA SER A 6 5.11 6.80 7.19
C SER A 6 3.71 6.53 6.64
N VAL A 7 3.38 5.26 6.46
CA VAL A 7 2.05 4.79 6.05
C VAL A 7 1.43 4.14 7.26
N GLN A 8 0.22 4.57 7.63
CA GLN A 8 -0.47 4.08 8.83
C GLN A 8 -1.89 3.67 8.47
N ASN A 9 -2.21 2.41 8.75
CA ASN A 9 -3.54 1.81 8.64
C ASN A 9 -4.20 1.97 7.25
N LEU A 10 -3.39 2.00 6.19
CA LEU A 10 -3.88 2.22 4.83
C LEU A 10 -4.78 1.06 4.41
N SER A 11 -6.00 1.39 4.00
CA SER A 11 -6.98 0.45 3.49
C SER A 11 -7.62 1.03 2.24
N ILE A 12 -7.69 0.25 1.17
CA ILE A 12 -8.22 0.69 -0.13
C ILE A 12 -9.23 -0.36 -0.60
N GLU A 13 -10.44 0.11 -0.86
CA GLU A 13 -11.57 -0.68 -1.37
C GLU A 13 -12.00 -0.13 -2.74
N TYR A 14 -12.24 -1.02 -3.70
CA TYR A 14 -12.79 -0.67 -5.00
C TYR A 14 -14.21 -1.22 -5.16
N SER A 15 -15.05 -0.46 -5.83
CA SER A 15 -16.34 -0.95 -6.31
C SER A 15 -16.13 -1.77 -7.60
N ALA A 16 -16.57 -3.02 -7.58
CA ALA A 16 -16.53 -3.93 -8.74
C ALA A 16 -17.93 -4.43 -9.08
N ARG A 17 -18.08 -5.01 -10.29
CA ARG A 17 -19.38 -5.50 -10.79
C ARG A 17 -20.06 -6.53 -9.86
N ARG A 18 -19.28 -7.30 -9.10
CA ARG A 18 -19.77 -8.34 -8.18
C ARG A 18 -19.72 -7.94 -6.70
N GLY A 19 -19.63 -6.64 -6.42
CA GLY A 19 -19.53 -6.10 -5.07
C GLY A 19 -18.21 -5.39 -4.83
N ARG A 20 -17.82 -5.25 -3.56
CA ARG A 20 -16.64 -4.49 -3.18
C ARG A 20 -15.42 -5.40 -3.04
N VAL A 21 -14.28 -4.91 -3.52
CA VAL A 21 -13.00 -5.62 -3.47
C VAL A 21 -12.07 -4.83 -2.57
N GLN A 22 -11.77 -5.40 -1.41
CA GLN A 22 -10.77 -4.86 -0.51
C GLN A 22 -9.37 -5.20 -1.05
N ALA A 23 -8.75 -4.24 -1.74
CA ALA A 23 -7.46 -4.39 -2.39
C ALA A 23 -6.28 -4.26 -1.42
N ILE A 24 -6.38 -3.34 -0.45
CA ILE A 24 -5.38 -3.15 0.62
C ILE A 24 -6.06 -3.24 1.98
N ARG A 25 -5.48 -4.00 2.91
CA ARG A 25 -6.08 -4.29 4.22
C ARG A 25 -5.14 -3.84 5.33
N ASN A 26 -5.42 -2.68 5.92
CA ASN A 26 -4.76 -2.16 7.12
C ASN A 26 -3.23 -2.28 7.10
N VAL A 27 -2.60 -1.70 6.07
CA VAL A 27 -1.15 -1.74 5.88
C VAL A 27 -0.49 -0.55 6.57
N SER A 28 0.51 -0.84 7.40
CA SER A 28 1.36 0.18 8.04
C SER A 28 2.83 -0.16 7.86
N PHE A 29 3.64 0.84 7.48
CA PHE A 29 5.10 0.72 7.38
C PHE A 29 5.75 2.11 7.38
N ASP A 30 7.03 2.13 7.73
CA ASP A 30 7.88 3.32 7.64
C ASP A 30 9.01 3.06 6.63
N VAL A 31 9.52 4.13 6.00
CA VAL A 31 10.75 4.11 5.22
C VAL A 31 11.69 5.16 5.79
N GLN A 32 12.86 4.73 6.25
CA GLN A 32 13.88 5.62 6.79
C GLN A 32 14.68 6.32 5.68
N ARG A 33 15.33 7.42 6.02
CA ARG A 33 16.27 8.07 5.09
C ARG A 33 17.38 7.11 4.66
N GLY A 34 17.52 6.90 3.35
CA GLY A 34 18.54 6.01 2.77
C GLY A 34 18.12 4.54 2.70
N GLU A 35 16.92 4.20 3.16
CA GLU A 35 16.36 2.86 3.05
C GLU A 35 15.72 2.65 1.66
N ALA A 36 15.87 1.44 1.12
CA ALA A 36 15.17 0.99 -0.07
C ALA A 36 14.16 -0.09 0.32
N LEU A 37 12.87 0.19 0.13
CA LEU A 37 11.78 -0.76 0.36
C LEU A 37 11.30 -1.34 -0.98
N ALA A 38 11.18 -2.66 -1.07
CA ALA A 38 10.64 -3.36 -2.23
C ALA A 38 9.30 -4.05 -1.91
N LEU A 39 8.30 -3.87 -2.78
CA LEU A 39 7.00 -4.54 -2.69
C LEU A 39 6.97 -5.74 -3.65
N ILE A 40 6.87 -6.95 -3.13
CA ILE A 40 6.92 -8.21 -3.90
C ILE A 40 5.65 -9.03 -3.66
N GLY A 41 5.18 -9.75 -4.69
CA GLY A 41 4.01 -10.63 -4.60
C GLY A 41 3.43 -10.95 -5.98
N GLU A 42 2.49 -11.89 -6.03
CA GLU A 42 1.82 -12.35 -7.25
C GLU A 42 1.03 -11.25 -7.98
N SER A 43 0.72 -11.46 -9.26
CA SER A 43 -0.15 -10.54 -10.00
C SER A 43 -1.51 -10.44 -9.30
N GLY A 44 -2.02 -9.20 -9.13
CA GLY A 44 -3.29 -8.95 -8.42
C GLY A 44 -3.20 -8.84 -6.90
N SER A 45 -2.01 -9.00 -6.27
CA SER A 45 -1.85 -8.91 -4.81
C SER A 45 -1.99 -7.50 -4.20
N GLY A 46 -2.22 -6.46 -5.02
CA GLY A 46 -2.41 -5.09 -4.55
C GLY A 46 -1.16 -4.19 -4.58
N LYS A 47 0.01 -4.65 -5.06
CA LYS A 47 1.25 -3.83 -5.10
C LYS A 47 1.07 -2.46 -5.77
N THR A 48 0.50 -2.42 -6.97
CA THR A 48 0.27 -1.15 -7.70
C THR A 48 -0.73 -0.27 -6.98
N THR A 49 -1.78 -0.86 -6.40
CA THR A 49 -2.76 -0.14 -5.58
C THR A 49 -2.09 0.49 -4.35
N LEU A 50 -1.23 -0.25 -3.65
CA LEU A 50 -0.48 0.25 -2.50
C LEU A 50 0.43 1.41 -2.91
N GLY A 51 1.21 1.24 -3.99
CA GLY A 51 2.11 2.28 -4.49
C GLY A 51 1.37 3.56 -4.89
N LEU A 52 0.24 3.45 -5.57
CA LEU A 52 -0.59 4.61 -5.92
C LEU A 52 -1.18 5.29 -4.69
N GLY A 53 -1.67 4.51 -3.71
CA GLY A 53 -2.24 5.04 -2.47
C GLY A 53 -1.24 5.77 -1.56
N VAL A 54 0.07 5.57 -1.78
CA VAL A 54 1.14 6.29 -1.06
C VAL A 54 1.48 7.63 -1.71
N VAL A 55 1.23 7.80 -3.02
CA VAL A 55 1.60 9.01 -3.78
C VAL A 55 0.48 10.04 -3.83
N GLN A 56 -0.78 9.61 -3.69
CA GLN A 56 -1.97 10.47 -3.79
C GLN A 56 -2.33 11.17 -2.49
#